data_AF-A0A7S2XDI9-F1
#
_entry.id   AF-A0A7S2XDI9-F1
#
_cell.length_a   1.000
_cell.length_b   1.000
_cell.length_c   1.000
_cell.angle_alpha   90.00
_cell.angle_beta   90.00
_cell.angle_gamma   90.00
#
_symmetry.space_group_name_H-M   'P 1'
#
loop_
_entity.id
_entity.type
_entity.pdbx_description
1 polymer ?
#
loop_
_entity_poly.entity_id
_entity_poly.type
_entity_poly.pdbx_seq_one_letter_code
_entity_poly.pdbx_strand_id
1 'polypeptide(L)'
;DGGNPGENKSRIQPEDLTDDVFNFVFADPKKSIAMPKSKIPKETLDKMRKEFLYWYPMDLRVSGKDLIQNHLTMSLYNHAAIWSENPEMWPRSFYTNGHVQLDNQKMSKSTGNFLTLEDAVEMFGSDACRLALAEAGDGLEDSNFSKDTADKTILKLTTLEEWIDEHIAAAESLRKGTFSIFDKTFDNEMNTIVGEACKAYEEMRFRDAVVNVFHGMLTARDWYREYVVGGLHIDLVKKFIKLISLTLAPICPHFCEHIYAKAAKLIGVSGMVVDAKWPDLPKTDKVLSAQTDYIRALSSNIRSTLAKQKKKAEGKTTLKLTISKDLPEWKTFVLKSLKDSYDEKGALLDNKSLSSKMKESGLFKNKKMMKNAMSYAAMLQAGFRTRGVKALQTEILFDEAQLVKDSTNILIKGTPFQKVEVAEAAENDRAEPGKPTISYL
;
A
#
# COMPACT_ATOMS: atom_id res chain seq x y z
N ASP A 1 -16.78 6.11 -34.63
CA ASP A 1 -17.98 5.26 -34.54
C ASP A 1 -17.59 3.85 -34.95
N GLY A 2 -17.70 2.86 -34.05
CA GLY A 2 -17.33 1.47 -34.33
C GLY A 2 -18.24 0.74 -35.35
N GLY A 3 -18.88 1.49 -36.26
CA GLY A 3 -19.82 0.97 -37.25
C GLY A 3 -19.16 0.36 -38.48
N ASN A 4 -17.97 0.84 -38.88
CA ASN A 4 -17.22 0.32 -40.04
C ASN A 4 -15.70 0.21 -39.74
N PRO A 5 -15.22 -0.87 -39.12
CA PRO A 5 -13.79 -1.17 -39.10
C PRO A 5 -13.33 -1.50 -40.53
N GLY A 6 -12.44 -0.69 -41.11
CA GLY A 6 -11.79 -1.03 -42.41
C GLY A 6 -12.04 -0.10 -43.59
N GLU A 7 -12.65 1.08 -43.43
CA GLU A 7 -12.76 2.08 -44.51
C GLU A 7 -11.43 2.82 -44.82
N ASN A 8 -10.29 2.24 -44.45
CA ASN A 8 -8.99 2.76 -44.85
C ASN A 8 -8.57 2.13 -46.20
N LYS A 9 -7.98 2.94 -47.09
CA LYS A 9 -7.59 2.59 -48.47
C LYS A 9 -6.49 1.50 -48.58
N SER A 10 -6.13 0.82 -47.50
CA SER A 10 -5.21 -0.33 -47.46
C SER A 10 -6.01 -1.63 -47.28
N ARG A 11 -6.80 -2.02 -48.28
CA ARG A 11 -7.69 -3.18 -48.15
C ARG A 11 -6.95 -4.50 -48.37
N ILE A 12 -6.17 -4.94 -47.38
CA ILE A 12 -5.75 -6.34 -47.26
C ILE A 12 -7.03 -7.18 -47.20
N GLN A 13 -7.26 -8.06 -48.16
CA GLN A 13 -8.39 -8.99 -48.12
C GLN A 13 -8.03 -10.21 -47.26
N PRO A 14 -9.02 -10.91 -46.66
CA PRO A 14 -8.76 -12.15 -45.93
C PRO A 14 -7.98 -13.18 -46.76
N GLU A 15 -8.23 -13.26 -48.07
CA GLU A 15 -7.56 -14.20 -48.97
C GLU A 15 -6.10 -13.81 -49.28
N ASP A 16 -5.71 -12.56 -49.03
CA ASP A 16 -4.34 -12.09 -49.21
C ASP A 16 -3.40 -12.54 -48.05
N LEU A 17 -3.97 -12.95 -46.91
CA LEU A 17 -3.26 -13.43 -45.71
C LEU A 17 -2.93 -14.93 -45.83
N THR A 18 -2.01 -15.24 -46.73
CA THR A 18 -1.50 -16.60 -46.93
C THR A 18 -0.48 -17.01 -45.86
N ASP A 19 -0.15 -18.30 -45.79
CA ASP A 19 0.88 -18.82 -44.90
C ASP A 19 2.23 -18.12 -45.11
N ASP A 20 2.60 -17.79 -46.35
CA ASP A 20 3.83 -17.05 -46.65
C ASP A 20 3.83 -15.65 -46.04
N VAL A 21 2.67 -14.98 -46.01
CA VAL A 21 2.50 -13.68 -45.36
C VAL A 21 2.63 -13.83 -43.84
N PHE A 22 1.97 -14.81 -43.23
CA PHE A 22 2.09 -15.06 -41.79
C PHE A 22 3.52 -15.44 -41.39
N ASN A 23 4.16 -16.31 -42.16
CA ASN A 23 5.56 -16.69 -41.98
C ASN A 23 6.46 -15.47 -42.07
N PHE A 24 6.24 -14.56 -43.04
CA PHE A 24 7.00 -13.31 -43.10
C PHE A 24 6.77 -12.40 -41.90
N VAL A 25 5.52 -12.19 -41.47
CA VAL A 25 5.20 -11.25 -40.38
C VAL A 25 5.69 -11.78 -39.03
N PHE A 26 5.47 -13.08 -38.75
CA PHE A 26 5.75 -13.70 -37.46
C PHE A 26 7.08 -14.45 -37.38
N ALA A 27 7.85 -14.50 -38.48
CA ALA A 27 9.16 -15.13 -38.47
C ALA A 27 10.07 -14.52 -37.42
N ASP A 28 10.91 -15.39 -36.87
CA ASP A 28 12.00 -15.06 -35.97
C ASP A 28 12.77 -13.80 -36.44
N PRO A 29 12.93 -12.77 -35.59
CA PRO A 29 13.73 -11.59 -35.92
C PRO A 29 15.18 -11.90 -36.31
N LYS A 30 15.74 -13.03 -35.85
CA LYS A 30 17.12 -13.46 -36.16
C LYS A 30 17.24 -14.15 -37.52
N LYS A 31 16.11 -14.52 -38.17
CA LYS A 31 16.11 -15.18 -39.48
C LYS A 31 15.91 -14.17 -40.60
N SER A 32 16.79 -14.24 -41.60
CA SER A 32 16.57 -13.57 -42.88
C SER A 32 15.46 -14.30 -43.63
N ILE A 33 14.31 -13.63 -43.80
CA ILE A 33 13.16 -14.19 -44.52
C ILE A 33 12.91 -13.42 -45.82
N ALA A 34 12.62 -14.16 -46.89
CA ALA A 34 12.30 -13.56 -48.18
C ALA A 34 10.93 -12.87 -48.15
N MET A 35 10.78 -11.81 -48.96
CA MET A 35 9.49 -11.13 -49.13
C MET A 35 8.48 -12.12 -49.74
N PRO A 36 7.29 -12.29 -49.15
CA PRO A 36 6.30 -13.23 -49.65
C PRO A 36 5.71 -12.74 -50.97
N LYS A 37 5.30 -13.67 -51.83
CA LYS A 37 4.52 -13.35 -53.02
C LYS A 37 3.10 -13.03 -52.59
N SER A 38 2.82 -11.75 -52.37
CA SER A 38 1.53 -11.27 -51.92
C SER A 38 1.05 -10.08 -52.74
N LYS A 39 -0.27 -9.89 -52.80
CA LYS A 39 -0.88 -8.65 -53.31
C LYS A 39 -0.76 -7.49 -52.32
N ILE A 40 -0.40 -7.78 -51.08
CA ILE A 40 -0.17 -6.78 -50.03
C ILE A 40 1.10 -6.00 -50.39
N PRO A 41 1.04 -4.65 -50.41
CA PRO A 41 2.21 -3.81 -50.66
C PRO A 41 3.33 -4.11 -49.65
N LYS A 42 4.58 -4.12 -50.14
CA LYS A 42 5.77 -4.36 -49.31
C LYS A 42 5.81 -3.47 -48.05
N GLU A 43 5.54 -2.19 -48.20
CA GLU A 43 5.55 -1.23 -47.08
C GLU A 43 4.56 -1.64 -45.97
N THR A 44 3.39 -2.14 -46.37
CA THR A 44 2.38 -2.66 -45.44
C THR A 44 2.88 -3.92 -44.72
N LEU A 45 3.48 -4.86 -45.45
CA LEU A 45 4.05 -6.08 -44.86
C LEU A 45 5.19 -5.77 -43.88
N ASP A 46 6.09 -4.86 -44.27
CA ASP A 46 7.20 -4.40 -43.42
C ASP A 46 6.65 -3.72 -42.15
N LYS A 47 5.57 -2.94 -42.27
CA LYS A 47 4.89 -2.33 -41.12
C LYS A 47 4.26 -3.38 -40.20
N MET A 48 3.56 -4.38 -40.75
CA MET A 48 2.98 -5.48 -39.97
C MET A 48 4.06 -6.24 -39.19
N ARG A 49 5.16 -6.60 -39.86
CA ARG A 49 6.31 -7.27 -39.22
C ARG A 49 6.92 -6.39 -38.13
N LYS A 50 7.11 -5.09 -38.40
CA LYS A 50 7.66 -4.14 -37.43
C LYS A 50 6.78 -4.03 -36.18
N GLU A 51 5.46 -3.94 -36.33
CA GLU A 51 4.53 -3.92 -35.19
C GLU A 51 4.66 -5.19 -34.35
N PHE A 52 4.66 -6.37 -34.99
CA PHE A 52 4.83 -7.63 -34.26
C PHE A 52 6.16 -7.68 -33.49
N LEU A 53 7.28 -7.38 -34.15
CA LEU A 53 8.60 -7.41 -33.53
C LEU A 53 8.81 -6.35 -32.45
N TYR A 54 8.02 -5.29 -32.46
CA TYR A 54 8.05 -4.27 -31.41
C TYR A 54 7.27 -4.72 -30.17
N TRP A 55 6.08 -5.29 -30.34
CA TRP A 55 5.19 -5.65 -29.24
C TRP A 55 5.44 -7.04 -28.63
N TYR A 56 6.04 -7.98 -29.37
CA TYR A 56 6.42 -9.28 -28.83
C TYR A 56 7.81 -9.25 -28.17
N PRO A 57 8.05 -10.08 -27.15
CA PRO A 57 7.14 -11.07 -26.56
C PRO A 57 6.04 -10.48 -25.67
N MET A 58 5.02 -11.28 -25.38
CA MET A 58 3.99 -10.92 -24.40
C MET A 58 4.58 -10.75 -23.00
N ASP A 59 4.68 -9.51 -22.53
CA ASP A 59 5.25 -9.18 -21.22
C ASP A 59 4.46 -9.79 -20.06
N LEU A 60 3.12 -9.75 -20.13
CA LEU A 60 2.23 -10.18 -19.06
C LEU A 60 0.90 -10.73 -19.63
N ARG A 61 0.47 -11.88 -19.11
CA ARG A 61 -0.88 -12.42 -19.32
C ARG A 61 -1.59 -12.60 -17.98
N VAL A 62 -2.72 -11.91 -17.80
CA VAL A 62 -3.56 -12.01 -16.60
C VAL A 62 -4.74 -12.96 -16.86
N SER A 63 -5.08 -13.82 -15.89
CA SER A 63 -6.14 -14.82 -16.05
C SER A 63 -6.66 -15.39 -14.73
N GLY A 64 -7.88 -15.93 -14.73
CA GLY A 64 -8.36 -16.80 -13.65
C GLY A 64 -7.55 -18.10 -13.53
N LYS A 65 -7.46 -18.64 -12.31
CA LYS A 65 -6.74 -19.88 -11.97
C LYS A 65 -7.26 -21.12 -12.69
N ASP A 66 -8.52 -21.12 -13.11
CA ASP A 66 -9.17 -22.18 -13.88
C ASP A 66 -8.52 -22.42 -15.25
N LEU A 67 -7.88 -21.40 -15.83
CA LEU A 67 -7.22 -21.50 -17.14
C LEU A 67 -5.79 -22.05 -17.07
N ILE A 68 -5.23 -22.24 -15.87
CA ILE A 68 -3.85 -22.75 -15.69
C ILE A 68 -3.69 -24.11 -16.37
N GLN A 69 -4.60 -25.05 -16.09
CA GLN A 69 -4.50 -26.44 -16.55
C GLN A 69 -4.89 -26.64 -18.03
N ASN A 70 -5.31 -25.57 -18.73
CA ASN A 70 -5.71 -25.63 -20.13
C ASN A 70 -5.05 -24.49 -20.93
N HIS A 71 -5.74 -23.39 -21.19
CA HIS A 71 -5.34 -22.29 -22.05
C HIS A 71 -3.94 -21.75 -21.74
N LEU A 72 -3.58 -21.52 -20.48
CA LEU A 72 -2.25 -20.99 -20.15
C LEU A 72 -1.14 -22.01 -20.42
N THR A 73 -1.37 -23.28 -20.09
CA THR A 73 -0.45 -24.37 -20.42
C THR A 73 -0.34 -24.54 -21.94
N MET A 74 -1.46 -24.57 -22.66
CA MET A 74 -1.49 -24.66 -24.12
C MET A 74 -0.81 -23.45 -24.77
N SER A 75 -0.96 -22.25 -24.21
CA SER A 75 -0.26 -21.05 -24.69
C SER A 75 1.25 -21.26 -24.68
N LEU A 76 1.82 -21.80 -23.60
CA LEU A 76 3.25 -22.12 -23.53
C LEU A 76 3.66 -23.14 -24.59
N TYR A 77 2.91 -24.25 -24.74
CA TYR A 77 3.20 -25.27 -25.75
C TYR A 77 3.16 -24.70 -27.18
N ASN A 78 2.14 -23.91 -27.52
CA ASN A 78 2.02 -23.33 -28.85
C ASN A 78 3.15 -22.33 -29.14
N HIS A 79 3.51 -21.47 -28.19
CA HIS A 79 4.63 -20.54 -28.38
C HIS A 79 5.96 -21.28 -28.56
N ALA A 80 6.20 -22.32 -27.75
CA ALA A 80 7.39 -23.16 -27.90
C ALA A 80 7.42 -23.94 -29.21
N ALA A 81 6.26 -24.33 -29.75
CA ALA A 81 6.18 -25.02 -31.03
C ALA A 81 6.42 -24.08 -32.22
N ILE A 82 5.82 -22.89 -32.22
CA ILE A 82 5.93 -21.89 -33.30
C ILE A 82 7.32 -21.24 -33.31
N TRP A 83 7.84 -20.86 -32.15
CA TRP A 83 9.14 -20.19 -31.99
C TRP A 83 10.14 -21.09 -31.24
N SER A 84 10.27 -22.34 -31.66
CA SER A 84 11.13 -23.36 -31.03
C SER A 84 12.61 -22.97 -30.99
N GLU A 85 13.08 -22.24 -31.99
CA GLU A 85 14.47 -21.77 -32.10
C GLU A 85 14.67 -20.36 -31.51
N ASN A 86 13.60 -19.68 -31.06
CA ASN A 86 13.70 -18.35 -30.47
C ASN A 86 12.89 -18.21 -29.17
N PRO A 87 13.46 -18.66 -28.03
CA PRO A 87 12.85 -18.49 -26.72
C PRO A 87 12.59 -17.04 -26.30
N GLU A 88 13.22 -16.04 -26.92
CA GLU A 88 12.97 -14.63 -26.63
C GLU A 88 11.56 -14.18 -27.06
N MET A 89 10.90 -14.95 -27.93
CA MET A 89 9.51 -14.72 -28.36
C MET A 89 8.48 -15.37 -27.43
N TRP A 90 8.92 -16.12 -26.42
CA TRP A 90 8.01 -16.81 -25.50
C TRP A 90 7.41 -15.83 -24.48
N PRO A 91 6.21 -16.13 -23.93
CA PRO A 91 5.60 -15.29 -22.89
C PRO A 91 6.52 -15.09 -21.70
N ARG A 92 6.66 -13.83 -21.23
CA ARG A 92 7.58 -13.49 -20.13
C ARG A 92 6.99 -13.75 -18.76
N SER A 93 5.70 -13.47 -18.58
CA SER A 93 5.05 -13.65 -17.28
C SER A 93 3.56 -13.93 -17.40
N PHE A 94 3.05 -14.66 -16.40
CA PHE A 94 1.63 -14.91 -16.20
C PHE A 94 1.28 -14.50 -14.77
N TYR A 95 0.16 -13.82 -14.61
CA TYR A 95 -0.42 -13.50 -13.31
C TYR A 95 -1.80 -14.14 -13.21
N THR A 96 -2.03 -14.91 -12.14
CA THR A 96 -3.29 -15.64 -11.98
C THR A 96 -4.01 -15.28 -10.70
N ASN A 97 -5.33 -15.09 -10.82
CA ASN A 97 -6.21 -14.74 -9.71
C ASN A 97 -7.26 -15.83 -9.44
N GLY A 98 -7.81 -15.84 -8.22
CA GLY A 98 -8.95 -16.67 -7.86
C GLY A 98 -10.24 -16.24 -8.57
N HIS A 99 -11.33 -16.97 -8.32
CA HIS A 99 -12.63 -16.58 -8.83
C HIS A 99 -13.19 -15.40 -8.04
N VAL A 100 -13.98 -14.57 -8.68
CA VAL A 100 -14.69 -13.48 -8.00
C VAL A 100 -15.96 -14.02 -7.34
N GLN A 101 -16.11 -13.75 -6.06
CA GLN A 101 -17.34 -13.89 -5.29
C GLN A 101 -18.06 -12.54 -5.21
N LEU A 102 -19.37 -12.59 -5.00
CA LEU A 102 -20.21 -11.40 -4.77
C LEU A 102 -20.84 -11.50 -3.39
N ASP A 103 -20.52 -10.56 -2.50
CA ASP A 103 -20.96 -10.53 -1.10
C ASP A 103 -20.70 -11.86 -0.35
N ASN A 104 -19.49 -12.41 -0.53
CA ASN A 104 -18.99 -13.69 0.00
C ASN A 104 -19.78 -14.93 -0.46
N GLN A 105 -20.52 -14.80 -1.56
CA GLN A 105 -21.27 -15.89 -2.16
C GLN A 105 -20.83 -16.13 -3.60
N LYS A 106 -20.92 -17.37 -4.06
CA LYS A 106 -20.67 -17.72 -5.46
C LYS A 106 -21.66 -16.96 -6.36
N MET A 107 -21.14 -16.31 -7.39
CA MET A 107 -22.01 -15.66 -8.37
C MET A 107 -22.83 -16.72 -9.13
N SER A 108 -24.15 -16.59 -9.10
CA SER A 108 -25.07 -17.45 -9.83
C SER A 108 -26.33 -16.71 -10.22
N LYS A 109 -26.72 -16.81 -11.50
CA LYS A 109 -28.00 -16.28 -11.99
C LYS A 109 -29.19 -16.94 -11.29
N SER A 110 -29.09 -18.22 -10.95
CA SER A 110 -30.20 -18.98 -10.35
C SER A 110 -30.52 -18.58 -8.90
N THR A 111 -29.54 -18.06 -8.16
CA THR A 111 -29.74 -17.59 -6.77
C THR A 111 -30.09 -16.10 -6.72
N GLY A 112 -30.12 -15.42 -7.86
CA GLY A 112 -30.26 -13.96 -7.96
C GLY A 112 -29.00 -13.19 -7.53
N ASN A 113 -27.95 -13.86 -7.06
CA ASN A 113 -26.68 -13.22 -6.69
C ASN A 113 -25.75 -13.18 -7.89
N PHE A 114 -26.04 -12.29 -8.83
CA PHE A 114 -25.27 -12.10 -10.05
C PHE A 114 -25.23 -10.61 -10.39
N LEU A 115 -24.11 -10.15 -10.90
CA LEU A 115 -23.95 -8.77 -11.33
C LEU A 115 -23.19 -8.74 -12.64
N THR A 116 -23.78 -8.13 -13.68
CA THR A 116 -23.04 -7.86 -14.91
C THR A 116 -22.13 -6.65 -14.71
N LEU A 117 -21.20 -6.45 -15.65
CA LEU A 117 -20.38 -5.24 -15.68
C LEU A 117 -21.25 -3.98 -15.82
N GLU A 118 -22.28 -4.04 -16.68
CA GLU A 118 -23.20 -2.92 -16.92
C GLU A 118 -23.97 -2.58 -15.65
N ASP A 119 -24.58 -3.58 -14.99
CA ASP A 119 -25.30 -3.38 -13.73
C ASP A 119 -24.38 -2.76 -12.65
N ALA A 120 -23.15 -3.27 -12.53
CA ALA A 120 -22.19 -2.76 -11.56
C ALA A 120 -21.85 -1.28 -11.81
N VAL A 121 -21.57 -0.92 -13.06
CA VAL A 121 -21.23 0.46 -13.45
C VAL A 121 -22.43 1.38 -13.30
N GLU A 122 -23.65 0.94 -13.62
CA GLU A 122 -24.87 1.74 -13.44
C GLU A 122 -25.15 2.01 -11.96
N MET A 123 -24.97 1.00 -11.09
CA MET A 123 -25.24 1.15 -9.66
C MET A 123 -24.18 1.97 -8.92
N PHE A 124 -22.89 1.76 -9.21
CA PHE A 124 -21.81 2.34 -8.40
C PHE A 124 -20.90 3.32 -9.15
N GLY A 125 -20.99 3.39 -10.47
CA GLY A 125 -20.02 4.10 -11.31
C GLY A 125 -18.72 3.31 -11.52
N SER A 126 -18.03 3.60 -12.62
CA SER A 126 -16.83 2.84 -13.04
C SER A 126 -15.72 2.86 -11.99
N ASP A 127 -15.41 4.02 -11.40
CA ASP A 127 -14.27 4.15 -10.50
C ASP A 127 -14.49 3.52 -9.13
N ALA A 128 -15.71 3.59 -8.58
CA ALA A 128 -16.02 2.90 -7.33
C ALA A 128 -15.98 1.38 -7.52
N CYS A 129 -16.49 0.87 -8.65
CA CYS A 129 -16.34 -0.55 -9.00
C CYS A 129 -14.89 -0.97 -9.11
N ARG A 130 -14.06 -0.20 -9.84
CA ARG A 130 -12.63 -0.51 -10.03
C ARG A 130 -11.86 -0.52 -8.72
N LEU A 131 -12.14 0.42 -7.82
CA LEU A 131 -11.52 0.46 -6.50
C LEU A 131 -11.96 -0.72 -5.62
N ALA A 132 -13.26 -1.02 -5.58
CA ALA A 132 -13.76 -2.20 -4.87
C ALA A 132 -13.20 -3.52 -5.42
N LEU A 133 -12.98 -3.62 -6.74
CA LEU A 133 -12.33 -4.76 -7.37
C LEU A 133 -10.84 -4.85 -7.01
N ALA A 134 -10.13 -3.72 -6.98
CA ALA A 134 -8.73 -3.68 -6.56
C ALA A 134 -8.56 -4.08 -5.08
N GLU A 135 -9.56 -3.85 -4.23
CA GLU A 135 -9.55 -4.32 -2.84
C GLU A 135 -9.96 -5.78 -2.66
N ALA A 136 -10.63 -6.38 -3.66
CA ALA A 136 -11.28 -7.67 -3.54
C ALA A 136 -10.30 -8.83 -3.33
N GLY A 137 -9.08 -8.74 -3.87
CA GLY A 137 -8.01 -9.72 -3.67
C GLY A 137 -7.04 -9.84 -4.85
N ASP A 138 -5.76 -10.04 -4.54
CA ASP A 138 -4.65 -10.04 -5.50
C ASP A 138 -3.91 -11.39 -5.53
N GLY A 139 -4.61 -12.52 -5.53
CA GLY A 139 -3.94 -13.82 -5.49
C GLY A 139 -4.80 -14.97 -5.98
N LEU A 140 -4.30 -16.19 -5.79
CA LEU A 140 -4.98 -17.43 -6.20
C LEU A 140 -6.22 -17.76 -5.36
N GLU A 141 -6.31 -17.19 -4.16
CA GLU A 141 -7.51 -17.25 -3.34
C GLU A 141 -8.64 -16.49 -4.01
N ASP A 142 -9.87 -16.96 -3.82
CA ASP A 142 -11.04 -16.31 -4.39
C ASP A 142 -11.18 -14.89 -3.83
N SER A 143 -11.35 -13.92 -4.72
CA SER A 143 -11.55 -12.52 -4.37
C SER A 143 -13.02 -12.26 -4.06
N ASN A 144 -13.32 -11.23 -3.28
CA ASN A 144 -14.71 -10.89 -2.95
C ASN A 144 -15.05 -9.45 -3.33
N PHE A 145 -15.92 -9.29 -4.32
CA PHE A 145 -16.56 -8.01 -4.59
C PHE A 145 -17.70 -7.78 -3.60
N SER A 146 -17.62 -6.70 -2.83
CA SER A 146 -18.64 -6.32 -1.86
C SER A 146 -19.38 -5.07 -2.31
N LYS A 147 -20.70 -5.14 -2.44
CA LYS A 147 -21.54 -3.99 -2.82
C LYS A 147 -21.45 -2.87 -1.79
N ASP A 148 -21.46 -3.22 -0.50
CA ASP A 148 -21.25 -2.27 0.60
C ASP A 148 -19.90 -1.54 0.53
N THR A 149 -18.85 -2.23 0.06
CA THR A 149 -17.54 -1.59 -0.18
C THR A 149 -17.58 -0.62 -1.36
N ALA A 150 -18.26 -0.99 -2.44
CA ALA A 150 -18.46 -0.10 -3.59
C ALA A 150 -19.28 1.15 -3.19
N ASP A 151 -20.38 0.99 -2.45
CA ASP A 151 -21.19 2.11 -1.94
C ASP A 151 -20.40 3.06 -1.05
N LYS A 152 -19.63 2.51 -0.09
CA LYS A 152 -18.76 3.32 0.78
C LYS A 152 -17.67 4.05 -0.01
N THR A 153 -17.23 3.46 -1.12
CA THR A 153 -16.23 4.07 -1.99
C THR A 153 -16.78 5.30 -2.68
N ILE A 154 -18.03 5.27 -3.16
CA ILE A 154 -18.71 6.43 -3.74
C ILE A 154 -18.65 7.59 -2.74
N LEU A 155 -19.11 7.35 -1.50
CA LEU A 155 -19.10 8.38 -0.45
C LEU A 155 -17.70 8.92 -0.16
N LYS A 156 -16.68 8.06 -0.10
CA LYS A 156 -15.29 8.48 0.13
C LYS A 156 -14.73 9.32 -1.04
N LEU A 157 -15.04 8.96 -2.28
CA LEU A 157 -14.62 9.72 -3.46
C LEU A 157 -15.33 11.09 -3.51
N THR A 158 -16.64 11.14 -3.27
CA THR A 158 -17.40 12.40 -3.20
C THR A 158 -16.86 13.32 -2.12
N THR A 159 -16.66 12.82 -0.90
CA THR A 159 -16.13 13.64 0.21
C THR A 159 -14.68 14.08 0.00
N LEU A 160 -13.88 13.30 -0.75
CA LEU A 160 -12.56 13.73 -1.17
C LEU A 160 -12.64 14.86 -2.22
N GLU A 161 -13.53 14.75 -3.20
CA GLU A 161 -13.76 15.81 -4.19
C GLU A 161 -14.22 17.11 -3.51
N GLU A 162 -15.22 17.04 -2.63
CA GLU A 162 -15.70 18.20 -1.86
C GLU A 162 -14.56 18.85 -1.07
N TRP A 163 -13.74 18.05 -0.39
CA TRP A 163 -12.58 18.55 0.33
C TRP A 163 -11.58 19.24 -0.61
N ILE A 164 -11.34 18.71 -1.81
CA ILE A 164 -10.47 19.34 -2.82
C ILE A 164 -11.06 20.68 -3.26
N ASP A 165 -12.35 20.73 -3.56
CA ASP A 165 -13.04 21.95 -4.01
C ASP A 165 -12.97 23.06 -2.97
N GLU A 166 -13.24 22.73 -1.70
CA GLU A 166 -13.10 23.66 -0.57
C GLU A 166 -11.69 24.25 -0.49
N HIS A 167 -10.66 23.43 -0.67
CA HIS A 167 -9.27 23.85 -0.52
C HIS A 167 -8.70 24.54 -1.76
N ILE A 168 -9.27 24.31 -2.94
CA ILE A 168 -9.04 25.15 -4.12
C ILE A 168 -9.63 26.54 -3.88
N ALA A 169 -10.87 26.62 -3.41
CA ALA A 169 -11.53 27.91 -3.15
C ALA A 169 -10.85 28.69 -2.00
N ALA A 170 -10.40 28.00 -0.96
CA ALA A 170 -9.74 28.60 0.20
C ALA A 170 -8.21 28.73 0.06
N ALA A 171 -7.64 28.51 -1.13
CA ALA A 171 -6.18 28.41 -1.31
C ALA A 171 -5.40 29.62 -0.77
N GLU A 172 -5.97 30.83 -0.85
CA GLU A 172 -5.32 32.06 -0.38
C GLU A 172 -5.28 32.19 1.15
N SER A 173 -6.22 31.57 1.86
CA SER A 173 -6.31 31.62 3.33
C SER A 173 -5.50 30.51 4.02
N LEU A 174 -4.98 29.54 3.26
CA LEU A 174 -4.11 28.50 3.77
C LEU A 174 -2.79 29.07 4.29
N ARG A 175 -2.25 28.43 5.33
CA ARG A 175 -1.00 28.84 5.97
C ARG A 175 0.17 28.71 5.00
N LYS A 176 1.10 29.67 5.09
CA LYS A 176 2.34 29.76 4.31
C LYS A 176 3.53 29.89 5.26
N GLY A 177 4.73 29.62 4.75
CA GLY A 177 5.99 29.86 5.46
C GLY A 177 6.68 28.58 5.92
N THR A 178 7.27 28.61 7.11
CA THR A 178 8.09 27.50 7.60
C THR A 178 7.25 26.32 8.05
N PHE A 179 7.68 25.12 7.67
CA PHE A 179 7.06 23.87 8.09
C PHE A 179 7.21 23.65 9.60
N SER A 180 6.08 23.47 10.26
CA SER A 180 6.00 22.90 11.60
C SER A 180 6.44 21.43 11.62
N ILE A 181 6.57 20.85 12.81
CA ILE A 181 6.86 19.41 12.94
C ILE A 181 5.78 18.55 12.26
N PHE A 182 4.52 18.94 12.35
CA PHE A 182 3.40 18.24 11.70
C PHE A 182 3.45 18.32 10.18
N ASP A 183 3.87 19.48 9.67
CA ASP A 183 4.04 19.68 8.23
C ASP A 183 5.13 18.73 7.70
N LYS A 184 6.26 18.63 8.41
CA LYS A 184 7.35 17.71 8.07
C LYS A 184 6.91 16.24 8.17
N THR A 185 6.17 15.89 9.23
CA THR A 185 5.63 14.54 9.41
C THR A 185 4.71 14.16 8.26
N PHE A 186 3.74 15.02 7.92
CA PHE A 186 2.78 14.75 6.87
C PHE A 186 3.46 14.66 5.50
N ASP A 187 4.42 15.55 5.22
CA ASP A 187 5.22 15.48 4.00
C ASP A 187 5.96 14.14 3.86
N ASN A 188 6.67 13.74 4.92
CA ASN A 188 7.42 12.48 4.95
C ASN A 188 6.51 11.25 4.84
N GLU A 189 5.35 11.30 5.47
CA GLU A 189 4.35 10.23 5.42
C GLU A 189 3.76 10.08 4.02
N MET A 190 3.38 11.16 3.33
CA MET A 190 2.94 11.11 1.94
C MET A 190 4.00 10.46 1.03
N ASN A 191 5.27 10.84 1.19
CA ASN A 191 6.37 10.24 0.42
C ASN A 191 6.54 8.74 0.75
N THR A 192 6.34 8.34 2.00
CA THR A 192 6.43 6.94 2.43
C THR A 192 5.30 6.11 1.80
N ILE A 193 4.06 6.60 1.89
CA ILE A 193 2.87 5.94 1.33
C ILE A 193 3.01 5.76 -0.18
N VAL A 194 3.41 6.79 -0.92
CA VAL A 194 3.57 6.67 -2.38
C VAL A 194 4.72 5.73 -2.75
N GLY A 195 5.81 5.72 -1.96
CA GLY A 195 6.90 4.76 -2.15
C GLY A 195 6.48 3.31 -1.91
N GLU A 196 5.61 3.05 -0.94
CA GLU A 196 5.04 1.73 -0.66
C GLU A 196 4.04 1.31 -1.75
N ALA A 197 3.21 2.24 -2.22
CA ALA A 197 2.30 2.02 -3.33
C ALA A 197 3.02 1.69 -4.64
N CYS A 198 4.14 2.38 -4.93
CA CYS A 198 4.95 2.10 -6.12
C CYS A 198 5.38 0.63 -6.14
N LYS A 199 5.90 0.11 -5.03
CA LYS A 199 6.29 -1.30 -4.90
C LYS A 199 5.09 -2.23 -5.03
N ALA A 200 3.95 -1.86 -4.45
CA ALA A 200 2.74 -2.64 -4.56
C ALA A 200 2.26 -2.74 -6.02
N TYR A 201 2.33 -1.65 -6.80
CA TYR A 201 2.01 -1.69 -8.23
C TYR A 201 3.03 -2.52 -9.04
N GLU A 202 4.33 -2.36 -8.79
CA GLU A 202 5.38 -3.15 -9.44
C GLU A 202 5.22 -4.67 -9.20
N GLU A 203 4.75 -5.03 -8.00
CA GLU A 203 4.53 -6.42 -7.60
C GLU A 203 3.07 -6.88 -7.81
N MET A 204 2.26 -6.08 -8.50
CA MET A 204 0.84 -6.35 -8.82
C MET A 204 -0.06 -6.63 -7.60
N ARG A 205 0.27 -6.09 -6.43
CA ARG A 205 -0.55 -6.13 -5.21
C ARG A 205 -1.47 -4.92 -5.14
N PHE A 206 -2.53 -4.93 -5.93
CA PHE A 206 -3.45 -3.79 -6.08
C PHE A 206 -4.23 -3.43 -4.80
N ARG A 207 -4.58 -4.40 -3.96
CA ARG A 207 -5.15 -4.18 -2.62
C ARG A 207 -4.19 -3.41 -1.73
N ASP A 208 -2.91 -3.80 -1.70
CA ASP A 208 -1.89 -3.07 -0.94
C ASP A 208 -1.70 -1.66 -1.51
N ALA A 209 -1.76 -1.51 -2.83
CA ALA A 209 -1.71 -0.20 -3.47
C ALA A 209 -2.87 0.69 -3.00
N VAL A 210 -4.12 0.20 -3.03
CA VAL A 210 -5.31 0.96 -2.56
C VAL A 210 -5.24 1.27 -1.06
N VAL A 211 -4.81 0.32 -0.24
CA VAL A 211 -4.56 0.55 1.20
C VAL A 211 -3.62 1.73 1.41
N ASN A 212 -2.59 1.86 0.59
CA ASN A 212 -1.66 2.97 0.65
C ASN A 212 -2.23 4.26 0.04
N VAL A 213 -2.47 4.29 -1.28
CA VAL A 213 -2.76 5.53 -2.04
C VAL A 213 -4.12 6.13 -1.72
N PHE A 214 -5.09 5.31 -1.29
CA PHE A 214 -6.43 5.78 -0.93
C PHE A 214 -6.58 5.88 0.59
N HIS A 215 -6.63 4.75 1.30
CA HIS A 215 -6.92 4.80 2.75
C HIS A 215 -5.77 5.44 3.55
N GLY A 216 -4.53 5.11 3.22
CA GLY A 216 -3.33 5.65 3.87
C GLY A 216 -3.22 7.15 3.69
N MET A 217 -3.33 7.63 2.45
CA MET A 217 -3.32 9.07 2.14
C MET A 217 -4.44 9.83 2.85
N LEU A 218 -5.68 9.32 2.81
CA LEU A 218 -6.82 9.96 3.50
C LEU A 218 -6.60 9.99 5.02
N THR A 219 -6.11 8.89 5.60
CA THR A 219 -5.81 8.80 7.03
C THR A 219 -4.71 9.77 7.44
N ALA A 220 -3.63 9.87 6.66
CA ALA A 220 -2.53 10.80 6.90
C ALA A 220 -3.02 12.26 6.83
N ARG A 221 -3.83 12.59 5.81
CA ARG A 221 -4.46 13.91 5.65
C ARG A 221 -5.34 14.27 6.85
N ASP A 222 -6.24 13.36 7.23
CA ASP A 222 -7.18 13.63 8.32
C ASP A 222 -6.47 13.77 9.66
N TRP A 223 -5.43 12.96 9.90
CA TRP A 223 -4.58 13.11 11.06
C TRP A 223 -3.85 14.46 11.06
N TYR A 224 -3.23 14.84 9.94
CA TYR A 224 -2.58 16.14 9.81
C TYR A 224 -3.55 17.30 10.07
N ARG A 225 -4.74 17.29 9.44
CA ARG A 225 -5.80 18.27 9.63
C ARG A 225 -6.23 18.40 11.09
N GLU A 226 -6.36 17.27 11.77
CA GLU A 226 -6.80 17.24 13.16
C GLU A 226 -5.75 17.87 14.09
N TYR A 227 -4.46 17.63 13.89
CA TYR A 227 -3.45 18.02 14.89
C TYR A 227 -2.62 19.26 14.55
N VAL A 228 -2.63 19.73 13.30
CA VAL A 228 -1.88 20.93 12.94
C VAL A 228 -2.48 22.18 13.58
N VAL A 229 -1.61 23.02 14.16
CA VAL A 229 -2.00 24.31 14.75
C VAL A 229 -1.87 25.40 13.69
N GLY A 230 -2.86 26.30 13.62
CA GLY A 230 -2.85 27.42 12.67
C GLY A 230 -3.27 27.03 11.24
N GLY A 231 -3.87 25.85 11.06
CA GLY A 231 -4.40 25.39 9.77
C GLY A 231 -3.38 24.70 8.87
N LEU A 232 -3.91 24.15 7.77
CA LEU A 232 -3.16 23.38 6.78
C LEU A 232 -2.18 24.28 6.01
N HIS A 233 -1.01 23.73 5.67
CA HIS A 233 -0.02 24.40 4.85
C HIS A 233 -0.35 24.24 3.36
N ILE A 234 -0.35 25.35 2.61
CA ILE A 234 -0.74 25.36 1.18
C ILE A 234 0.08 24.38 0.32
N ASP A 235 1.39 24.31 0.54
CA ASP A 235 2.26 23.44 -0.27
C ASP A 235 2.00 21.95 -0.01
N LEU A 236 1.56 21.58 1.20
CA LEU A 236 1.21 20.21 1.52
C LEU A 236 -0.16 19.82 0.97
N VAL A 237 -1.12 20.77 0.95
CA VAL A 237 -2.40 20.57 0.26
C VAL A 237 -2.16 20.37 -1.24
N LYS A 238 -1.33 21.21 -1.88
CA LYS A 238 -0.96 21.07 -3.30
C LYS A 238 -0.31 19.71 -3.57
N LYS A 239 0.65 19.33 -2.74
CA LYS A 239 1.35 18.06 -2.86
C LYS A 239 0.39 16.87 -2.68
N PHE A 240 -0.48 16.91 -1.68
CA PHE A 240 -1.48 15.88 -1.45
C PHE A 240 -2.37 15.68 -2.68
N ILE A 241 -2.96 16.75 -3.21
CA ILE A 241 -3.84 16.70 -4.39
C ILE A 241 -3.08 16.13 -5.58
N LYS A 242 -1.87 16.62 -5.85
CA LYS A 242 -1.05 16.12 -6.97
C LYS A 242 -0.73 14.63 -6.82
N LEU A 243 -0.29 14.21 -5.63
CA LEU A 243 0.09 12.81 -5.40
C LEU A 243 -1.12 11.89 -5.53
N ILE A 244 -2.25 12.19 -4.87
CA ILE A 244 -3.42 11.32 -4.93
C ILE A 244 -3.98 11.21 -6.36
N SER A 245 -4.01 12.32 -7.13
CA SER A 245 -4.39 12.28 -8.55
C SER A 245 -3.50 11.35 -9.38
N LEU A 246 -2.18 11.43 -9.20
CA LEU A 246 -1.25 10.61 -9.99
C LEU A 246 -1.27 9.14 -9.57
N THR A 247 -1.32 8.88 -8.26
CA THR A 247 -1.09 7.53 -7.73
C THR A 247 -2.35 6.69 -7.68
N LEU A 248 -3.54 7.30 -7.64
CA LEU A 248 -4.82 6.60 -7.70
C LEU A 248 -5.31 6.40 -9.15
N ALA A 249 -4.76 7.12 -10.14
CA ALA A 249 -5.18 7.06 -11.53
C ALA A 249 -5.23 5.65 -12.16
N PRO A 250 -4.31 4.70 -11.84
CA PRO A 250 -4.43 3.34 -12.36
C PRO A 250 -5.73 2.63 -11.94
N ILE A 251 -6.30 3.01 -10.79
CA ILE A 251 -7.50 2.41 -10.22
C ILE A 251 -8.74 3.24 -10.53
N CYS A 252 -8.73 4.55 -10.28
CA CYS A 252 -9.86 5.46 -10.51
C CYS A 252 -9.50 6.55 -11.53
N PRO A 253 -9.31 6.20 -12.82
CA PRO A 253 -8.78 7.14 -13.80
C PRO A 253 -9.70 8.35 -14.05
N HIS A 254 -11.02 8.17 -14.07
CA HIS A 254 -11.95 9.26 -14.41
C HIS A 254 -12.00 10.33 -13.32
N PHE A 255 -12.08 9.90 -12.06
CA PHE A 255 -12.01 10.72 -10.87
C PHE A 255 -10.68 11.46 -10.81
N CYS A 256 -9.57 10.74 -11.02
CA CYS A 256 -8.24 11.32 -10.99
C CYS A 256 -8.03 12.38 -12.09
N GLU A 257 -8.49 12.10 -13.31
CA GLU A 257 -8.47 13.06 -14.42
C GLU A 257 -9.26 14.34 -14.06
N HIS A 258 -10.46 14.16 -13.50
CA HIS A 258 -11.31 15.26 -13.07
C HIS A 258 -10.68 16.13 -11.97
N ILE A 259 -10.18 15.53 -10.87
CA ILE A 259 -9.56 16.31 -9.79
C ILE A 259 -8.21 16.92 -10.22
N TYR A 260 -7.46 16.27 -11.11
CA TYR A 260 -6.21 16.79 -11.66
C TYR A 260 -6.44 18.03 -12.53
N ALA A 261 -7.41 17.95 -13.45
CA ALA A 261 -7.80 19.07 -14.31
C ALA A 261 -8.39 20.23 -13.48
N LYS A 262 -9.28 19.93 -12.54
CA LYS A 262 -9.91 20.94 -11.67
C LYS A 262 -8.88 21.66 -10.80
N ALA A 263 -7.90 20.94 -10.25
CA ALA A 263 -6.84 21.52 -9.42
C ALA A 263 -5.65 22.08 -10.21
N ALA A 264 -5.66 22.01 -11.55
CA ALA A 264 -4.47 22.20 -12.39
C ALA A 264 -3.70 23.50 -12.09
N LYS A 265 -4.42 24.62 -11.98
CA LYS A 265 -3.84 25.94 -11.64
C LYS A 265 -3.20 25.96 -10.24
N LEU A 266 -3.84 25.31 -9.27
CA LEU A 266 -3.36 25.28 -7.89
C LEU A 266 -2.08 24.46 -7.75
N ILE A 267 -2.05 23.26 -8.34
CA ILE A 267 -0.93 22.32 -8.24
C ILE A 267 0.15 22.53 -9.32
N GLY A 268 -0.08 23.47 -10.25
CA GLY A 268 0.89 23.87 -11.27
C GLY A 268 1.15 22.79 -12.32
N VAL A 269 0.08 22.18 -12.84
CA VAL A 269 0.16 21.13 -13.87
C VAL A 269 -0.69 21.48 -15.09
N SER A 270 -0.44 20.79 -16.19
CA SER A 270 -1.17 20.92 -17.45
C SER A 270 -1.20 19.58 -18.19
N GLY A 271 -2.21 19.36 -19.01
CA GLY A 271 -2.40 18.09 -19.72
C GLY A 271 -3.24 17.09 -18.92
N MET A 272 -3.25 15.85 -19.39
CA MET A 272 -4.03 14.76 -18.79
C MET A 272 -3.23 14.00 -17.74
N VAL A 273 -3.89 13.36 -16.78
CA VAL A 273 -3.23 12.54 -15.76
C VAL A 273 -2.57 11.31 -16.39
N VAL A 274 -3.13 10.79 -17.49
CA VAL A 274 -2.62 9.61 -18.21
C VAL A 274 -1.26 9.87 -18.87
N ASP A 275 -0.95 11.11 -19.23
CA ASP A 275 0.34 11.51 -19.80
C ASP A 275 1.37 11.87 -18.74
N ALA A 276 0.94 11.97 -17.47
CA ALA A 276 1.80 12.39 -16.38
C ALA A 276 2.72 11.25 -15.93
N LYS A 277 3.96 11.61 -15.57
CA LYS A 277 4.92 10.66 -14.99
C LYS A 277 4.53 10.31 -13.55
N TRP A 278 4.91 9.10 -13.13
CA TRP A 278 4.91 8.75 -11.71
C TRP A 278 5.73 9.78 -10.91
N PRO A 279 5.27 10.22 -9.72
CA PRO A 279 5.92 11.29 -8.98
C PRO A 279 7.33 10.90 -8.50
N ASP A 280 8.30 11.79 -8.73
CA ASP A 280 9.63 11.70 -8.13
C ASP A 280 9.54 12.04 -6.63
N LEU A 281 10.00 11.13 -5.77
CA LEU A 281 9.89 11.27 -4.32
C LEU A 281 11.25 11.57 -3.66
N PRO A 282 11.31 12.51 -2.69
CA PRO A 282 12.49 12.65 -1.87
C PRO A 282 12.66 11.44 -0.95
N LYS A 283 13.90 11.22 -0.49
CA LYS A 283 14.20 10.16 0.48
C LYS A 283 13.44 10.40 1.79
N THR A 284 12.80 9.35 2.30
CA THR A 284 12.03 9.41 3.55
C THR A 284 12.94 9.38 4.78
N ASP A 285 12.55 10.16 5.79
CA ASP A 285 13.15 10.18 7.11
C ASP A 285 12.52 9.09 7.99
N LYS A 286 13.29 8.03 8.21
CA LYS A 286 12.87 6.88 9.03
C LYS A 286 12.69 7.24 10.51
N VAL A 287 13.44 8.22 11.01
CA VAL A 287 13.30 8.66 12.41
C VAL A 287 11.96 9.36 12.56
N LEU A 288 11.62 10.26 11.64
CA LEU A 288 10.35 10.97 11.65
C LEU A 288 9.14 10.04 11.49
N SER A 289 9.24 9.01 10.63
CA SER A 289 8.22 7.96 10.54
C SER A 289 8.04 7.24 11.88
N ALA A 290 9.14 6.81 12.51
CA ALA A 290 9.09 6.10 13.78
C ALA A 290 8.53 6.97 14.93
N GLN A 291 8.86 8.27 14.96
CA GLN A 291 8.31 9.24 15.90
C GLN A 291 6.78 9.38 15.72
N THR A 292 6.33 9.47 14.47
CA THR A 292 4.91 9.63 14.14
C THR A 292 4.08 8.42 14.56
N ASP A 293 4.56 7.21 14.23
CA ASP A 293 3.92 5.95 14.64
C ASP A 293 3.85 5.84 16.16
N TYR A 294 4.94 6.18 16.85
CA TYR A 294 4.99 6.18 18.30
C TYR A 294 3.95 7.12 18.91
N ILE A 295 3.88 8.37 18.45
CA ILE A 295 2.92 9.35 18.97
C ILE A 295 1.47 8.92 18.74
N ARG A 296 1.14 8.38 17.55
CA ARG A 296 -0.21 7.86 17.27
C ARG A 296 -0.57 6.69 18.18
N ALA A 297 0.34 5.74 18.34
CA ALA A 297 0.14 4.59 19.22
C ALA A 297 -0.03 5.04 20.67
N LEU A 298 0.78 5.99 21.14
CA LEU A 298 0.72 6.54 22.48
C LEU A 298 -0.59 7.30 22.73
N SER A 299 -0.99 8.20 21.83
CA SER A 299 -2.28 8.91 21.91
C SER A 299 -3.47 7.95 21.97
N SER A 300 -3.45 6.89 21.15
CA SER A 300 -4.48 5.85 21.17
C SER A 300 -4.50 5.10 22.51
N ASN A 301 -3.33 4.73 23.01
CA ASN A 301 -3.18 4.04 24.29
C ASN A 301 -3.64 4.90 25.49
N ILE A 302 -3.33 6.20 25.49
CA ILE A 302 -3.81 7.16 26.49
C ILE A 302 -5.34 7.17 26.51
N ARG A 303 -5.99 7.33 25.36
CA ARG A 303 -7.46 7.35 25.27
C ARG A 303 -8.09 6.03 25.69
N SER A 304 -7.52 4.89 25.25
CA SER A 304 -8.00 3.55 25.63
C SER A 304 -7.86 3.30 27.14
N THR A 305 -6.74 3.72 27.74
CA THR A 305 -6.47 3.55 29.17
C THR A 305 -7.37 4.47 30.01
N LEU A 306 -7.56 5.71 29.57
CA LEU A 306 -8.49 6.66 30.19
C LEU A 306 -9.92 6.12 30.18
N ALA A 307 -10.38 5.56 29.06
CA ALA A 307 -11.71 4.97 28.95
C ALA A 307 -11.93 3.82 29.95
N LYS A 308 -10.88 3.03 30.24
CA LYS A 308 -10.91 1.93 31.23
C LYS A 308 -10.73 2.42 32.68
N GLN A 309 -10.11 3.57 32.89
CA GLN A 309 -9.72 4.07 34.21
C GLN A 309 -10.35 5.42 34.58
N LYS A 310 -11.55 5.72 34.06
CA LYS A 310 -12.24 7.01 34.27
C LYS A 310 -12.25 7.48 35.73
N LYS A 311 -12.61 6.60 36.68
CA LYS A 311 -12.63 6.92 38.12
C LYS A 311 -11.27 7.34 38.69
N LYS A 312 -10.16 6.83 38.15
CA LYS A 312 -8.81 7.20 38.59
C LYS A 312 -8.33 8.53 38.03
N ALA A 313 -8.91 8.96 36.91
CA ALA A 313 -8.61 10.23 36.25
C ALA A 313 -9.57 11.36 36.68
N GLU A 314 -10.60 11.06 37.47
CA GLU A 314 -11.59 12.03 37.90
C GLU A 314 -10.96 13.10 38.81
N GLY A 315 -11.17 14.38 38.46
CA GLY A 315 -10.56 15.53 39.15
C GLY A 315 -9.05 15.71 38.89
N LYS A 316 -8.45 14.87 38.04
CA LYS A 316 -7.02 14.93 37.68
C LYS A 316 -6.82 15.81 36.46
N THR A 317 -5.82 16.68 36.49
CA THR A 317 -5.57 17.66 35.43
C THR A 317 -4.26 17.39 34.68
N THR A 318 -3.40 16.54 35.22
CA THR A 318 -2.09 16.26 34.64
C THR A 318 -1.97 14.79 34.24
N LEU A 319 -1.58 14.54 32.99
CA LEU A 319 -1.20 13.23 32.49
C LEU A 319 0.26 12.98 32.83
N LYS A 320 0.56 11.94 33.61
CA LYS A 320 1.95 11.54 33.88
C LYS A 320 2.32 10.33 33.04
N LEU A 321 3.36 10.50 32.23
CA LEU A 321 3.98 9.46 31.41
C LEU A 321 5.34 9.11 32.00
N THR A 322 5.49 7.88 32.48
CA THR A 322 6.78 7.39 32.96
C THR A 322 7.47 6.65 31.82
N ILE A 323 8.68 7.10 31.45
CA ILE A 323 9.48 6.58 30.35
C ILE A 323 10.68 5.83 30.92
N SER A 324 11.04 4.70 30.31
CA SER A 324 12.27 3.97 30.62
C SER A 324 13.24 4.05 29.47
N LYS A 325 14.52 4.34 29.75
CA LYS A 325 15.62 4.23 28.78
C LYS A 325 16.09 2.78 28.64
N ASP A 326 15.94 1.99 29.71
CA ASP A 326 16.43 0.64 29.79
C ASP A 326 15.31 -0.40 29.66
N LEU A 327 15.57 -1.45 28.89
CA LEU A 327 14.74 -2.66 28.94
C LEU A 327 15.04 -3.42 30.24
N PRO A 328 14.01 -3.96 30.93
CA PRO A 328 14.23 -4.83 32.07
C PRO A 328 15.20 -5.96 31.74
N GLU A 329 16.13 -6.29 32.64
CA GLU A 329 17.23 -7.24 32.40
C GLU A 329 16.76 -8.56 31.77
N TRP A 330 15.62 -9.08 32.23
CA TRP A 330 15.05 -10.32 31.71
C TRP A 330 14.61 -10.21 30.25
N LYS A 331 14.06 -9.06 29.82
CA LYS A 331 13.69 -8.80 28.42
C LYS A 331 14.92 -8.61 27.56
N THR A 332 15.92 -7.90 28.05
CA THR A 332 17.22 -7.73 27.40
C THR A 332 17.87 -9.09 27.17
N PHE A 333 17.82 -10.00 28.16
CA PHE A 333 18.31 -11.36 28.02
C PHE A 333 17.55 -12.15 26.94
N VAL A 334 16.20 -12.10 26.92
CA VAL A 334 15.40 -12.78 25.87
C VAL A 334 15.76 -12.24 24.49
N LEU A 335 15.80 -10.92 24.34
CA LEU A 335 16.07 -10.25 23.07
C LEU A 335 17.47 -10.58 22.55
N LYS A 336 18.49 -10.50 23.41
CA LYS A 336 19.87 -10.86 23.08
C LYS A 336 19.96 -12.34 22.71
N SER A 337 19.32 -13.23 23.47
CA SER A 337 19.29 -14.66 23.17
C SER A 337 18.68 -14.99 21.81
N LEU A 338 17.69 -14.22 21.36
CA LEU A 338 17.08 -14.35 20.05
C LEU A 338 17.96 -13.71 18.94
N LYS A 339 18.54 -12.53 19.17
CA LYS A 339 19.46 -11.88 18.22
C LYS A 339 20.69 -12.73 17.95
N ASP A 340 21.31 -13.26 19.01
CA ASP A 340 22.52 -14.07 18.94
C ASP A 340 22.25 -15.46 18.32
N SER A 341 20.97 -15.85 18.18
CA SER A 341 20.55 -17.12 17.56
C SER A 341 20.26 -17.02 16.07
N TYR A 342 20.45 -15.84 15.48
CA TYR A 342 20.22 -15.62 14.06
C TYR A 342 21.21 -16.43 13.23
N ASP A 343 20.73 -17.42 12.48
CA ASP A 343 21.53 -18.16 11.51
C ASP A 343 21.38 -17.58 10.09
N GLU A 344 22.33 -17.91 9.19
CA GLU A 344 22.30 -17.48 7.78
C GLU A 344 21.05 -17.97 7.01
N LYS A 345 20.26 -18.89 7.60
CA LYS A 345 19.01 -19.42 7.04
C LYS A 345 17.76 -18.67 7.54
N GLY A 346 17.93 -17.65 8.38
CA GLY A 346 16.85 -16.80 8.86
C GLY A 346 15.95 -17.45 9.90
N ALA A 347 16.42 -18.48 10.62
CA ALA A 347 15.67 -19.08 11.73
C ALA A 347 16.07 -18.46 13.08
N LEU A 348 15.11 -18.35 14.00
CA LEU A 348 15.35 -17.97 15.40
C LEU A 348 15.36 -19.21 16.29
N LEU A 349 16.00 -19.09 17.46
CA LEU A 349 16.01 -20.14 18.49
C LEU A 349 14.60 -20.66 18.78
N ASP A 350 14.45 -21.99 18.87
CA ASP A 350 13.17 -22.61 19.23
C ASP A 350 12.83 -22.41 20.73
N ASN A 351 11.56 -22.55 21.08
CA ASN A 351 11.06 -22.29 22.43
C ASN A 351 11.66 -23.21 23.50
N LYS A 352 12.05 -24.44 23.15
CA LYS A 352 12.65 -25.39 24.09
C LYS A 352 14.08 -24.95 24.42
N SER A 353 14.87 -24.63 23.39
CA SER A 353 16.24 -24.12 23.54
C SER A 353 16.28 -22.78 24.28
N LEU A 354 15.35 -21.88 23.97
CA LEU A 354 15.25 -20.59 24.66
C LEU A 354 14.89 -20.76 26.13
N SER A 355 13.94 -21.67 26.43
CA SER A 355 13.57 -21.97 27.82
C SER A 355 14.74 -22.57 28.62
N SER A 356 15.61 -23.37 28.00
CA SER A 356 16.83 -23.88 28.65
C SER A 356 17.78 -22.74 29.02
N LYS A 357 18.12 -21.87 28.04
CA LYS A 357 18.98 -20.70 28.27
C LYS A 357 18.43 -19.78 29.37
N MET A 358 17.11 -19.57 29.41
CA MET A 358 16.46 -18.80 30.47
C MET A 358 16.64 -19.46 31.84
N LYS A 359 16.47 -20.78 31.96
CA LYS A 359 16.66 -21.50 33.24
C LYS A 359 18.11 -21.45 33.72
N GLU A 360 19.07 -21.61 32.81
CA GLU A 360 20.51 -21.57 33.09
C GLU A 360 21.00 -20.19 33.54
N SER A 361 20.35 -19.11 33.07
CA SER A 361 20.75 -17.74 33.41
C SER A 361 20.55 -17.34 34.88
N GLY A 362 19.73 -18.07 35.65
CA GLY A 362 19.38 -17.71 37.03
C GLY A 362 18.52 -16.44 37.19
N LEU A 363 18.24 -15.69 36.11
CA LEU A 363 17.45 -14.46 36.11
C LEU A 363 15.95 -14.70 36.36
N PHE A 364 15.43 -15.86 35.96
CA PHE A 364 14.00 -16.17 35.95
C PHE A 364 13.57 -16.95 37.19
N LYS A 365 13.53 -16.25 38.33
CA LYS A 365 13.38 -16.85 39.67
C LYS A 365 11.98 -17.42 39.98
N ASN A 366 10.95 -17.08 39.21
CA ASN A 366 9.60 -17.59 39.46
C ASN A 366 8.85 -18.00 38.17
N LYS A 367 7.86 -18.88 38.33
CA LYS A 367 7.07 -19.46 37.23
C LYS A 367 6.30 -18.40 36.42
N LYS A 368 5.89 -17.29 37.06
CA LYS A 368 5.20 -16.17 36.42
C LYS A 368 6.12 -15.39 35.47
N MET A 369 7.36 -15.14 35.91
CA MET A 369 8.38 -14.44 35.15
C MET A 369 8.82 -15.28 33.94
N MET A 370 8.99 -16.60 34.12
CA MET A 370 9.24 -17.52 33.00
C MET A 370 8.09 -17.52 31.98
N LYS A 371 6.82 -17.51 32.44
CA LYS A 371 5.66 -17.42 31.53
C LYS A 371 5.65 -16.09 30.75
N ASN A 372 5.92 -14.98 31.41
CA ASN A 372 6.00 -13.66 30.77
C ASN A 372 7.16 -13.60 29.75
N ALA A 373 8.30 -14.20 30.08
CA ALA A 373 9.47 -14.31 29.20
C ALA A 373 9.16 -15.08 27.92
N MET A 374 8.51 -16.24 28.05
CA MET A 374 8.08 -17.03 26.89
C MET A 374 7.01 -16.32 26.04
N SER A 375 6.08 -15.60 26.67
CA SER A 375 5.10 -14.79 25.93
C SER A 375 5.76 -13.66 25.16
N TYR A 376 6.78 -13.02 25.74
CA TYR A 376 7.54 -11.96 25.08
C TYR A 376 8.37 -12.52 23.91
N ALA A 377 9.02 -13.67 24.10
CA ALA A 377 9.74 -14.37 23.03
C ALA A 377 8.82 -14.74 21.86
N ALA A 378 7.64 -15.29 22.13
CA ALA A 378 6.66 -15.64 21.11
C ALA A 378 6.21 -14.40 20.30
N MET A 379 6.02 -13.25 20.98
CA MET A 379 5.70 -11.98 20.32
C MET A 379 6.83 -11.53 19.38
N LEU A 380 8.10 -11.62 19.82
CA LEU A 380 9.25 -11.27 18.99
C LEU A 380 9.42 -12.22 17.80
N GLN A 381 9.26 -13.53 17.99
CA GLN A 381 9.32 -14.53 16.92
C GLN A 381 8.20 -14.36 15.91
N ALA A 382 6.96 -14.09 16.36
CA ALA A 382 5.84 -13.79 15.47
C ALA A 382 6.10 -12.51 14.66
N GLY A 383 6.60 -11.46 15.32
CA GLY A 383 7.01 -10.23 14.66
C GLY A 383 8.15 -10.44 13.66
N PHE A 384 9.08 -11.34 13.95
CA PHE A 384 10.20 -11.65 13.06
C PHE A 384 9.73 -12.36 11.78
N ARG A 385 8.74 -13.25 11.88
CA ARG A 385 8.13 -13.90 10.69
C ARG A 385 7.49 -12.89 9.73
N THR A 386 7.03 -11.75 10.24
CA THR A 386 6.35 -10.73 9.43
C THR A 386 7.25 -9.59 9.01
N ARG A 387 8.20 -9.16 9.86
CA ARG A 387 9.02 -7.95 9.65
C ARG A 387 10.53 -8.23 9.60
N GLY A 388 10.94 -9.50 9.67
CA GLY A 388 12.34 -9.92 9.71
C GLY A 388 13.10 -9.33 10.91
N VAL A 389 14.38 -9.04 10.70
CA VAL A 389 15.31 -8.52 11.74
C VAL A 389 14.80 -7.24 12.41
N LYS A 390 13.98 -6.43 11.73
CA LYS A 390 13.36 -5.22 12.31
C LYS A 390 12.51 -5.52 13.55
N ALA A 391 11.95 -6.72 13.67
CA ALA A 391 11.18 -7.11 14.85
C ALA A 391 12.03 -7.29 16.12
N LEU A 392 13.34 -7.45 15.96
CA LEU A 392 14.31 -7.60 17.05
C LEU A 392 15.01 -6.27 17.38
N GLN A 393 14.78 -5.21 16.61
CA GLN A 393 15.26 -3.87 16.93
C GLN A 393 14.31 -3.23 17.96
N THR A 394 14.79 -3.06 19.18
CA THR A 394 14.09 -2.32 20.26
C THR A 394 14.73 -0.97 20.55
N GLU A 395 15.71 -0.56 19.74
CA GLU A 395 16.31 0.76 19.87
C GLU A 395 15.30 1.81 19.39
N ILE A 396 14.95 2.72 20.30
CA ILE A 396 14.21 3.92 19.93
C ILE A 396 15.17 4.79 19.10
N LEU A 397 14.76 5.14 17.89
CA LEU A 397 15.59 5.93 16.97
C LEU A 397 15.63 7.43 17.32
N PHE A 398 15.01 7.81 18.42
CA PHE A 398 14.77 9.19 18.84
C PHE A 398 14.74 9.31 20.36
N ASP A 399 14.89 10.52 20.86
CA ASP A 399 14.70 10.82 22.29
C ASP A 399 13.20 10.78 22.64
N GLU A 400 12.77 9.72 23.32
CA GLU A 400 11.36 9.50 23.70
C GLU A 400 10.85 10.61 24.63
N ALA A 401 11.65 11.02 25.61
CA ALA A 401 11.25 12.03 26.58
C ALA A 401 11.09 13.40 25.93
N GLN A 402 12.01 13.77 25.03
CA GLN A 402 11.91 15.01 24.28
C GLN A 402 10.72 14.99 23.33
N LEU A 403 10.51 13.90 22.58
CA LEU A 403 9.39 13.78 21.65
C LEU A 403 8.04 13.90 22.37
N VAL A 404 7.88 13.29 23.54
CA VAL A 404 6.65 13.40 24.35
C VAL A 404 6.42 14.83 24.81
N LYS A 405 7.47 15.54 25.25
CA LYS A 405 7.36 16.97 25.64
C LYS A 405 6.91 17.81 24.44
N ASP A 406 7.54 17.62 23.28
CA ASP A 406 7.23 18.36 22.06
C ASP A 406 5.82 18.06 21.52
N SER A 407 5.28 16.88 21.86
CA SER A 407 3.98 16.38 21.39
C SER A 407 2.83 16.56 22.39
N THR A 408 3.04 17.31 23.49
CA THR A 408 2.08 17.48 24.59
C THR A 408 0.66 17.78 24.10
N ASN A 409 0.51 18.75 23.18
CA ASN A 409 -0.79 19.18 22.66
C ASN A 409 -1.56 18.04 21.95
N ILE A 410 -0.85 17.13 21.29
CA ILE A 410 -1.44 15.96 20.61
C ILE A 410 -1.92 14.96 21.65
N LEU A 411 -1.06 14.67 22.63
CA LEU A 411 -1.27 13.61 23.60
C LEU A 411 -2.47 13.88 24.50
N ILE A 412 -2.74 15.14 24.82
CA ILE A 412 -3.87 15.56 25.66
C ILE A 412 -5.12 15.94 24.85
N LYS A 413 -5.05 16.02 23.52
CA LYS A 413 -6.20 16.39 22.69
C LYS A 413 -7.35 15.38 22.87
N GLY A 414 -8.55 15.90 23.16
CA GLY A 414 -9.73 15.08 23.44
C GLY A 414 -9.70 14.36 24.79
N THR A 415 -8.83 14.79 25.71
CA THR A 415 -8.74 14.29 27.09
C THR A 415 -9.02 15.44 28.08
N PRO A 416 -9.32 15.16 29.37
CA PRO A 416 -9.52 16.20 30.37
C PRO A 416 -8.19 16.83 30.87
N PHE A 417 -7.04 16.37 30.39
CA PHE A 417 -5.73 16.81 30.88
C PHE A 417 -5.29 18.12 30.23
N GLN A 418 -4.61 18.97 31.00
CA GLN A 418 -4.09 20.27 30.56
C GLN A 418 -2.57 20.26 30.37
N LYS A 419 -1.87 19.30 31.01
CA LYS A 419 -0.41 19.19 31.00
C LYS A 419 0.02 17.73 30.92
N VAL A 420 1.21 17.52 30.36
CA VAL A 420 1.91 16.24 30.38
C VAL A 420 3.16 16.38 31.23
N GLU A 421 3.29 15.53 32.25
CA GLU A 421 4.51 15.38 33.04
C GLU A 421 5.24 14.12 32.57
N VAL A 422 6.51 14.27 32.20
CA VAL A 422 7.38 13.16 31.83
C VAL A 422 8.28 12.83 33.01
N ALA A 423 8.21 11.59 33.50
CA ALA A 423 9.07 11.08 34.56
C ALA A 423 9.96 9.94 34.05
N GLU A 424 11.15 9.81 34.63
CA GLU A 424 11.99 8.63 34.40
C GLU A 424 11.51 7.47 35.28
N ALA A 425 11.53 6.27 34.70
CA ALA A 425 11.17 5.03 35.37
C ALA A 425 12.11 4.72 36.54
N ALA A 426 11.54 4.42 37.71
CA ALA A 426 12.28 3.82 38.81
C ALA A 426 12.57 2.33 38.51
N GLU A 427 13.53 1.74 39.23
CA GLU A 427 14.05 0.37 39.02
C GLU A 427 12.98 -0.76 39.03
N ASN A 428 11.77 -0.48 39.54
CA ASN A 428 10.64 -1.41 39.60
C ASN A 428 9.39 -0.95 38.82
N ASP A 429 9.49 0.09 37.98
CA ASP A 429 8.39 0.50 37.11
C ASP A 429 8.13 -0.53 35.99
N ARG A 430 6.94 -0.50 35.41
CA ARG A 430 6.57 -1.34 34.26
C ARG A 430 6.81 -0.65 32.92
N ALA A 431 7.31 0.59 32.93
CA ALA A 431 7.66 1.32 31.73
C ALA A 431 8.78 0.63 30.97
N GLU A 432 8.68 0.65 29.64
CA GLU A 432 9.68 0.10 28.73
C GLU A 432 9.96 1.13 27.64
N PRO A 433 11.15 1.09 27.00
CA PRO A 433 11.45 1.91 25.84
C PRO A 433 10.33 1.82 24.79
N GLY A 434 9.76 2.97 24.42
CA GLY A 434 8.66 3.07 23.45
C GLY A 434 7.29 2.64 23.99
N LYS A 435 7.18 2.32 25.28
CA LYS A 435 5.96 1.91 25.98
C LYS A 435 5.89 2.53 27.38
N PRO A 436 5.60 3.84 27.47
CA PRO A 436 5.53 4.51 28.76
C PRO A 436 4.32 4.01 29.58
N THR A 437 4.45 4.06 30.90
CA THR A 437 3.30 3.81 31.79
C THR A 437 2.50 5.10 31.98
N ILE A 438 1.17 4.94 32.04
CA ILE A 438 0.21 6.05 32.14
C ILE A 438 -0.32 6.14 33.57
N SER A 439 -0.22 7.32 34.17
CA SER A 439 -0.84 7.66 35.46
C SER A 439 -1.41 9.09 35.44
N TYR A 440 -2.18 9.43 36.47
CA TYR A 440 -2.94 10.69 36.52
C TYR A 440 -2.65 11.41 37.84
N LEU A 441 -2.37 12.71 37.77
CA LEU A 441 -2.03 13.56 38.92
C LEU A 441 -3.09 14.62 39.22
#